data_AF-A0A418JIX4-F1
#
_entry.id   AF-A0A418JIX4-F1
#
_cell.length_a   1.000
_cell.length_b   1.000
_cell.length_c   1.000
_cell.angle_alpha   90.00
_cell.angle_beta   90.00
_cell.angle_gamma   90.00
#
_symmetry.space_group_name_H-M   'P 1'
#
loop_
_entity.id
_entity.type
_entity.pdbx_description
1 polymer ?
#
loop_
_entity_poly.entity_id
_entity_poly.type
_entity_poly.pdbx_seq_one_letter_code
_entity_poly.pdbx_strand_id
1 'polypeptide(L)'
;MVNNEFIISKHLSKDESVLDVWFKSSDNDVSLIKRVVNQMSHIQKVNFYFDETINHVQMMIFQELVHHLKSHITVKLIFQSLHVQFEHIEAIIGKLIKEYTINIYYYSKGTLHIEFFGNDIVPYDGKHNLYLFEQLKSDFRAERERPIMNDMRLKQELLTIKKDYDALYDTYVSTHKRMQFAFLELHKFKRSAWKYKKKYLENEVLINNLERIAYYKKKVNKRNMYKLLKLMLKRVKAK
;
A
#
# COMPACT_ATOMS: atom_id res chain seq x y z
N MET A 1 -29.42 -1.86 -19.04
CA MET A 1 -28.56 -1.82 -20.24
C MET A 1 -27.99 -0.41 -20.30
N VAL A 2 -26.67 -0.28 -20.38
CA VAL A 2 -26.00 1.03 -20.49
C VAL A 2 -25.83 1.30 -21.98
N ASN A 3 -26.28 2.47 -22.44
CA ASN A 3 -26.21 2.88 -23.85
C ASN A 3 -25.00 3.79 -24.08
N ASN A 4 -24.52 3.87 -25.32
CA ASN A 4 -23.53 4.90 -25.71
C ASN A 4 -24.16 6.29 -25.54
N GLU A 5 -23.40 7.23 -24.98
CA GLU A 5 -23.90 8.59 -24.72
C GLU A 5 -23.27 9.58 -25.70
N PHE A 6 -24.12 10.40 -26.30
CA PHE A 6 -23.73 11.45 -27.22
C PHE A 6 -24.22 12.78 -26.64
N ILE A 7 -23.28 13.63 -26.23
CA ILE A 7 -23.59 14.89 -25.57
C ILE A 7 -23.03 16.01 -26.44
N ILE A 8 -23.92 16.85 -26.97
CA ILE A 8 -23.52 18.07 -27.66
C ILE A 8 -23.67 19.21 -26.67
N SER A 9 -22.55 19.83 -26.34
CA SER A 9 -22.49 20.98 -25.44
C SER A 9 -21.98 22.21 -26.18
N LYS A 10 -22.33 23.39 -25.66
CA LYS A 10 -21.86 24.67 -26.20
C LYS A 10 -21.19 25.45 -25.08
N HIS A 11 -19.91 25.72 -25.23
CA HIS A 11 -19.18 26.56 -24.29
C HIS A 11 -19.63 28.02 -24.44
N LEU A 12 -20.40 28.50 -23.45
CA LEU A 12 -20.98 29.84 -23.45
C LEU A 12 -19.94 30.97 -23.54
N SER A 13 -18.71 30.74 -23.07
CA SER A 13 -17.64 31.75 -23.06
C SER A 13 -16.79 31.79 -24.33
N LYS A 14 -16.71 30.70 -25.09
CA LYS A 14 -15.88 30.58 -26.30
C LYS A 14 -16.67 30.41 -27.59
N ASP A 15 -18.00 30.34 -27.48
CA ASP A 15 -18.92 29.98 -28.55
C ASP A 15 -18.57 28.63 -29.22
N GLU A 16 -17.84 27.77 -28.50
CA GLU A 16 -17.29 26.51 -29.00
C GLU A 16 -18.31 25.39 -28.81
N SER A 17 -18.73 24.76 -29.91
CA SER A 17 -19.60 23.59 -29.88
C SER A 17 -18.76 22.32 -29.79
N VAL A 18 -19.00 21.52 -28.74
CA VAL A 18 -18.25 20.32 -28.41
C VAL A 18 -19.18 19.11 -28.45
N LEU A 19 -18.74 18.04 -29.11
CA LEU A 19 -19.36 16.72 -29.05
C LEU A 19 -18.56 15.82 -28.13
N ASP A 20 -19.15 15.35 -27.05
CA ASP A 20 -18.61 14.30 -26.21
C ASP A 20 -19.30 12.97 -26.56
N VAL A 21 -18.51 11.98 -26.98
CA VAL A 21 -18.98 10.63 -27.31
C VAL A 21 -18.41 9.66 -26.30
N TRP A 22 -19.28 9.09 -25.47
CA TRP A 22 -18.92 8.10 -24.46
C TRP A 22 -19.30 6.70 -24.90
N PHE A 23 -18.30 5.87 -25.16
CA PHE A 23 -18.48 4.47 -25.55
C PHE A 23 -18.67 3.59 -24.31
N LYS A 24 -19.93 3.33 -23.94
CA LYS A 24 -20.32 2.55 -22.75
C LYS A 24 -21.07 1.26 -23.08
N SER A 25 -21.51 1.09 -24.34
CA SER A 25 -22.34 -0.03 -24.78
C SER A 25 -21.67 -0.85 -25.88
N SER A 26 -22.05 -2.12 -25.95
CA SER A 26 -21.81 -2.99 -27.11
C SER A 26 -22.86 -2.85 -28.20
N ASP A 27 -23.94 -2.10 -27.94
CA ASP A 27 -25.08 -2.01 -28.85
C ASP A 27 -25.01 -0.74 -29.72
N ASN A 28 -25.53 -0.86 -30.93
CA ASN A 28 -25.51 0.21 -31.93
C ASN A 28 -26.90 0.82 -32.11
N ASP A 29 -27.12 2.03 -31.60
CA ASP A 29 -28.32 2.82 -31.91
C ASP A 29 -28.09 3.65 -33.17
N VAL A 30 -28.39 3.03 -34.32
CA VAL A 30 -28.26 3.64 -35.65
C VAL A 30 -29.08 4.93 -35.76
N SER A 31 -30.22 5.02 -35.07
CA SER A 31 -31.10 6.18 -35.13
C SER A 31 -30.49 7.39 -34.44
N LEU A 32 -29.83 7.16 -33.31
CA LEU A 32 -29.11 8.17 -32.53
C LEU A 32 -27.89 8.68 -33.31
N ILE A 33 -27.12 7.79 -33.93
CA ILE A 33 -25.95 8.16 -34.75
C ILE A 33 -26.33 9.09 -35.90
N LYS A 34 -27.40 8.76 -36.64
CA LYS A 34 -27.88 9.63 -37.74
C LYS A 34 -28.24 11.03 -37.26
N ARG A 35 -28.84 11.15 -36.07
CA ARG A 35 -29.16 12.46 -35.47
C ARG A 35 -27.91 13.26 -35.13
N VAL A 36 -26.91 12.60 -34.55
CA VAL A 36 -25.62 13.22 -34.21
C VAL A 36 -24.89 13.68 -35.46
N VAL A 37 -24.80 12.83 -36.49
CA VAL A 37 -24.16 13.16 -37.78
C VAL A 37 -24.81 14.40 -38.42
N ASN A 38 -26.13 14.52 -38.37
CA ASN A 38 -26.83 15.71 -38.89
C ASN A 38 -26.45 17.00 -38.15
N GLN A 39 -26.01 16.91 -36.89
CA GLN A 39 -25.62 18.05 -36.06
C GLN A 39 -24.12 18.34 -36.09
N MET A 40 -23.30 17.45 -36.68
CA MET A 40 -21.84 17.59 -36.75
C MET A 40 -21.35 18.79 -37.55
N SER A 41 -22.18 19.35 -38.45
CA SER A 41 -21.82 20.46 -39.32
C SER A 41 -21.38 21.73 -38.60
N HIS A 42 -21.81 21.91 -37.34
CA HIS A 42 -21.57 23.08 -36.48
C HIS A 42 -20.59 22.80 -35.33
N ILE A 43 -20.05 21.59 -35.25
CA ILE A 43 -19.19 21.15 -34.15
C ILE A 43 -17.75 21.54 -34.45
N GLN A 44 -17.06 22.11 -33.46
CA GLN A 44 -15.66 22.55 -33.60
C GLN A 44 -14.69 21.59 -32.91
N LYS A 45 -15.16 20.90 -31.87
CA LYS A 45 -14.35 19.92 -31.12
C LYS A 45 -15.13 18.64 -30.87
N VAL A 46 -14.46 17.50 -31.00
CA VAL A 46 -15.03 16.19 -30.70
C VAL A 46 -14.12 15.46 -29.72
N ASN A 47 -14.68 15.00 -28.62
CA ASN A 47 -14.00 14.18 -27.62
C ASN A 47 -14.59 12.76 -27.65
N PHE A 48 -13.75 11.76 -27.83
CA PHE A 48 -14.10 10.35 -27.80
C PHE A 48 -13.53 9.70 -26.53
N TYR A 49 -14.40 9.14 -25.70
CA TYR A 49 -14.06 8.51 -24.42
C TYR A 49 -14.21 6.99 -24.50
N PHE A 50 -13.12 6.26 -24.23
CA PHE A 50 -13.05 4.80 -24.23
C PHE A 50 -12.72 4.29 -22.81
N ASP A 51 -13.73 3.80 -22.09
CA ASP A 51 -13.64 3.57 -20.64
C ASP A 51 -13.25 2.14 -20.22
N GLU A 52 -13.58 1.07 -20.95
CA GLU A 52 -13.39 -0.30 -20.43
C GLU A 52 -12.77 -1.27 -21.43
N THR A 53 -13.41 -1.54 -22.57
CA THR A 53 -12.85 -2.38 -23.63
C THR A 53 -13.36 -1.91 -24.99
N ILE A 54 -12.44 -1.77 -25.95
CA ILE A 54 -12.76 -1.33 -27.31
C ILE A 54 -13.23 -2.54 -28.10
N ASN A 55 -14.53 -2.62 -28.37
CA ASN A 55 -15.12 -3.69 -29.17
C ASN A 55 -15.32 -3.26 -30.65
N HIS A 56 -15.62 -4.24 -31.51
CA HIS A 56 -15.84 -4.00 -32.94
C HIS A 56 -16.98 -3.01 -33.21
N VAL A 57 -18.04 -3.01 -32.38
CA VAL A 57 -19.18 -2.09 -32.56
C VAL A 57 -18.76 -0.65 -32.28
N GLN A 58 -18.03 -0.40 -31.19
CA GLN A 58 -17.49 0.91 -30.86
C GLN A 58 -16.53 1.40 -31.93
N MET A 59 -15.70 0.51 -32.48
CA MET A 59 -14.86 0.84 -33.62
C MET A 59 -15.66 1.23 -34.87
N MET A 60 -16.74 0.52 -35.19
CA MET A 60 -17.61 0.89 -36.31
C MET A 60 -18.25 2.27 -36.10
N ILE A 61 -18.79 2.52 -34.91
CA ILE A 61 -19.42 3.81 -34.58
C ILE A 61 -18.39 4.94 -34.66
N PHE A 62 -17.19 4.74 -34.10
CA PHE A 62 -16.08 5.68 -34.23
C PHE A 62 -15.73 5.94 -35.70
N GLN A 63 -15.58 4.89 -36.51
CA GLN A 63 -15.23 5.03 -37.92
C GLN A 63 -16.28 5.80 -38.73
N GLU A 64 -17.56 5.57 -38.46
CA GLU A 64 -18.67 6.30 -39.05
C GLU A 64 -18.62 7.78 -38.67
N LEU A 65 -18.48 8.09 -37.38
CA LEU A 65 -18.41 9.47 -36.90
C LEU A 65 -17.21 10.23 -37.49
N VAL A 66 -16.03 9.59 -37.50
CA VAL A 66 -14.81 10.18 -38.07
C VAL A 66 -14.97 10.50 -39.56
N HIS A 67 -15.70 9.68 -40.32
CA HIS A 67 -15.94 9.92 -41.74
C HIS A 67 -16.71 11.22 -42.02
N HIS A 68 -17.53 11.67 -41.07
CA HIS A 68 -18.30 12.91 -41.19
C HIS A 68 -17.61 14.13 -40.56
N LEU A 69 -16.40 13.97 -40.00
CA LEU A 69 -15.66 15.08 -39.42
C LEU A 69 -15.04 15.96 -40.51
N LYS A 70 -15.20 17.27 -40.34
CA LYS A 70 -14.63 18.29 -41.24
C LYS A 70 -13.19 18.63 -40.85
N SER A 71 -12.44 19.15 -41.81
CA SER A 71 -11.02 19.55 -41.71
C SER A 71 -10.69 20.64 -40.70
N HIS A 72 -11.67 21.33 -40.11
CA HIS A 72 -11.46 22.34 -39.06
C HIS A 72 -11.77 21.82 -37.65
N ILE A 73 -12.13 20.55 -37.51
CA ILE A 73 -12.52 19.98 -36.22
C ILE A 73 -11.28 19.54 -35.45
N THR A 74 -11.22 19.88 -34.16
CA THR A 74 -10.23 19.31 -33.23
C THR A 74 -10.77 18.00 -32.67
N VAL A 75 -9.98 16.93 -32.77
CA VAL A 75 -10.37 15.59 -32.29
C VAL A 75 -9.54 15.22 -31.09
N LYS A 76 -10.18 14.88 -29.97
CA LYS A 76 -9.53 14.40 -28.76
C LYS A 76 -9.95 12.96 -28.48
N LEU A 77 -8.99 12.07 -28.37
CA LEU A 77 -9.18 10.69 -27.96
C LEU A 77 -8.74 10.54 -26.50
N ILE A 78 -9.56 9.87 -25.71
CA ILE A 78 -9.34 9.66 -24.28
C ILE A 78 -9.52 8.18 -23.99
N PHE A 79 -8.41 7.51 -23.69
CA PHE A 79 -8.36 6.08 -23.44
C PHE A 79 -8.04 5.80 -21.97
N GLN A 80 -8.82 4.93 -21.32
CA GLN A 80 -8.41 4.38 -20.02
C GLN A 80 -7.29 3.35 -20.24
N SER A 81 -6.04 3.78 -20.03
CA SER A 81 -4.83 3.05 -20.43
C SER A 81 -4.64 1.70 -19.72
N LEU A 82 -5.29 1.48 -18.57
CA LEU A 82 -5.17 0.24 -17.80
C LEU A 82 -5.90 -0.95 -18.45
N HIS A 83 -6.89 -0.70 -19.32
CA HIS A 83 -7.77 -1.74 -19.84
C HIS A 83 -7.70 -1.92 -21.36
N VAL A 84 -7.01 -1.03 -22.07
CA VAL A 84 -6.95 -1.04 -23.53
C VAL A 84 -5.61 -1.59 -24.03
N GLN A 85 -5.67 -2.59 -24.92
CA GLN A 85 -4.50 -3.10 -25.65
C GLN A 85 -4.03 -2.09 -26.70
N PHE A 86 -2.71 -1.97 -26.90
CA PHE A 86 -2.15 -0.97 -27.83
C PHE A 86 -2.62 -1.18 -29.26
N GLU A 87 -2.87 -2.43 -29.67
CA GLU A 87 -3.37 -2.78 -31.00
C GLU A 87 -4.70 -2.08 -31.33
N HIS A 88 -5.59 -1.92 -30.34
CA HIS A 88 -6.86 -1.18 -30.52
C HIS A 88 -6.63 0.33 -30.60
N ILE A 89 -5.68 0.85 -29.82
CA ILE A 89 -5.27 2.27 -29.86
C ILE A 89 -4.66 2.58 -31.24
N GLU A 90 -3.76 1.72 -31.72
CA GLU A 90 -3.14 1.79 -33.04
C GLU A 90 -4.18 1.73 -34.17
N ALA A 91 -5.20 0.87 -34.06
CA ALA A 91 -6.28 0.79 -35.05
C ALA A 91 -7.11 2.09 -35.11
N ILE A 92 -7.38 2.72 -33.98
CA ILE A 92 -8.16 3.97 -33.89
C ILE A 92 -7.33 5.16 -34.39
N ILE A 93 -6.10 5.29 -33.89
CA ILE A 93 -5.16 6.36 -34.25
C ILE A 93 -4.76 6.26 -35.72
N GLY A 94 -4.54 5.04 -36.23
CA GLY A 94 -4.06 4.77 -37.57
C GLY A 94 -4.91 5.39 -38.69
N LYS A 95 -6.21 5.59 -38.44
CA LYS A 95 -7.11 6.31 -39.35
C LYS A 95 -6.90 7.83 -39.26
N LEU A 96 -6.81 8.37 -38.05
CA LEU A 96 -6.66 9.82 -37.83
C LEU A 96 -5.29 10.36 -38.25
N ILE A 97 -4.20 9.63 -38.04
CA ILE A 97 -2.83 10.11 -38.35
C ILE A 97 -2.58 10.35 -39.84
N LYS A 98 -3.48 9.89 -40.72
CA LYS A 98 -3.42 10.13 -42.17
C LYS A 98 -4.22 11.36 -42.60
N GLU A 99 -5.16 11.79 -41.77
CA GLU A 99 -6.16 12.80 -42.11
C GLU A 99 -6.05 14.06 -41.23
N TYR A 100 -5.40 13.97 -40.07
CA TYR A 100 -5.27 15.03 -39.07
C TYR A 100 -3.84 15.11 -38.54
N THR A 101 -3.42 16.27 -38.04
CA THR A 101 -2.10 16.46 -37.42
C THR A 101 -2.18 16.23 -35.91
N ILE A 102 -1.31 15.38 -35.36
CA ILE A 102 -1.21 15.19 -33.90
C ILE A 102 -0.72 16.50 -33.26
N ASN A 103 -1.49 17.04 -32.31
CA ASN A 103 -1.10 18.20 -31.53
C ASN A 103 -0.24 17.79 -30.33
N ILE A 104 -0.85 17.03 -29.42
CA ILE A 104 -0.24 16.62 -28.16
C ILE A 104 -0.79 15.26 -27.75
N TYR A 105 0.05 14.46 -27.10
CA TYR A 105 -0.40 13.32 -26.32
C TYR A 105 0.19 13.38 -24.92
N TYR A 106 -0.54 12.91 -23.92
CA TYR A 106 -0.06 12.84 -22.55
C TYR A 106 -0.83 11.81 -21.72
N TYR A 107 -0.17 11.30 -20.69
CA TYR A 107 -0.79 10.47 -19.66
C TYR A 107 -1.19 11.31 -18.46
N SER A 108 -2.39 11.10 -17.95
CA SER A 108 -2.87 11.73 -16.72
C SER A 108 -3.72 10.74 -15.95
N LYS A 109 -3.36 10.41 -14.70
CA LYS A 109 -4.18 9.58 -13.79
C LYS A 109 -4.64 8.24 -14.40
N GLY A 110 -3.78 7.58 -15.20
CA GLY A 110 -4.12 6.30 -15.85
C GLY A 110 -4.93 6.42 -17.15
N THR A 111 -5.19 7.64 -17.63
CA THR A 111 -5.79 7.88 -18.95
C THR A 111 -4.76 8.43 -19.93
N LEU A 112 -4.76 7.88 -21.14
CA LEU A 112 -4.02 8.39 -22.28
C LEU A 112 -4.90 9.38 -23.04
N HIS A 113 -4.43 10.60 -23.18
CA HIS A 113 -5.06 11.64 -23.99
C HIS A 113 -4.26 11.85 -25.26
N ILE A 114 -4.95 11.92 -26.39
CA ILE A 114 -4.34 12.23 -27.68
C ILE A 114 -5.21 13.26 -28.38
N GLU A 115 -4.64 14.39 -28.75
CA GLU A 115 -5.34 15.47 -29.43
C GLU A 115 -4.79 15.65 -30.84
N PHE A 116 -5.71 15.84 -31.78
CA PHE A 116 -5.46 16.08 -33.18
C PHE A 116 -6.09 17.39 -33.60
N PHE A 117 -5.37 18.17 -34.40
CA PHE A 117 -5.92 19.32 -35.09
C PHE A 117 -6.36 18.95 -36.49
N GLY A 118 -7.48 19.55 -36.89
CA GLY A 118 -7.90 19.57 -38.28
C GLY A 118 -6.90 20.31 -39.15
N ASN A 119 -6.78 19.87 -40.41
CA ASN A 119 -5.83 20.42 -41.39
C ASN A 119 -6.02 21.92 -41.69
N ASP A 120 -7.22 22.45 -41.45
CA ASP A 120 -7.50 23.90 -41.62
C ASP A 120 -6.91 24.74 -40.49
N ILE A 121 -6.63 24.13 -39.33
CA ILE A 121 -6.02 24.78 -38.16
C ILE A 121 -4.50 24.67 -38.25
N VAL A 122 -4.00 23.45 -38.48
CA VAL A 122 -2.57 23.15 -38.62
C VAL A 122 -2.37 22.27 -39.85
N PRO A 123 -1.51 22.64 -40.80
CA PRO A 123 -1.25 21.83 -41.99
C PRO A 123 -0.83 20.39 -41.64
N TYR A 124 -1.23 19.45 -42.50
CA TYR A 124 -0.85 18.06 -42.36
C TYR A 124 0.68 17.86 -42.46
N ASP A 125 1.28 17.25 -41.44
CA ASP A 125 2.68 16.82 -41.45
C ASP A 125 2.79 15.34 -41.09
N GLY A 126 2.96 14.51 -42.13
CA GLY A 126 3.11 13.07 -41.97
C GLY A 126 4.39 12.65 -41.25
N LYS A 127 5.48 13.44 -41.32
CA LYS A 127 6.73 13.11 -40.62
C LYS A 127 6.59 13.36 -39.12
N HIS A 128 5.98 14.49 -38.76
CA HIS A 128 5.62 14.82 -37.38
C HIS A 128 4.69 13.77 -36.77
N ASN A 129 3.62 13.41 -37.49
CA ASN A 129 2.69 12.37 -37.05
C ASN A 129 3.37 11.02 -36.83
N LEU A 130 4.23 10.59 -37.76
CA LEU A 130 4.97 9.33 -37.64
C LEU A 130 5.91 9.35 -36.42
N TYR A 131 6.63 10.46 -36.22
CA TYR A 131 7.53 10.62 -35.08
C TYR A 131 6.77 10.52 -33.75
N LEU A 132 5.69 11.28 -33.58
CA LEU A 132 4.88 11.24 -32.36
C LEU A 132 4.19 9.88 -32.15
N PHE A 133 3.79 9.21 -33.24
CA PHE A 133 3.21 7.88 -33.17
C PHE A 133 4.21 6.83 -32.65
N GLU A 134 5.45 6.83 -33.17
CA GLU A 134 6.50 5.94 -32.68
C GLU A 134 6.88 6.25 -31.22
N GLN A 135 6.91 7.53 -30.86
CA GLN A 135 7.15 7.96 -29.48
C GLN A 135 6.04 7.46 -28.54
N LEU A 136 4.76 7.63 -28.93
CA LEU A 136 3.61 7.12 -28.20
C LEU A 136 3.69 5.60 -27.99
N LYS A 137 4.10 4.85 -29.01
CA LYS A 137 4.25 3.39 -28.94
C LYS A 137 5.29 2.96 -27.93
N SER A 138 6.42 3.67 -27.88
CA SER A 138 7.47 3.47 -26.88
C SER A 138 6.98 3.82 -25.47
N ASP A 139 6.36 5.00 -25.32
CA ASP A 139 5.88 5.51 -24.04
C ASP A 139 4.76 4.63 -23.45
N PHE A 140 3.87 4.09 -24.29
CA PHE A 140 2.83 3.17 -23.86
C PHE A 140 3.39 1.88 -23.26
N ARG A 141 4.45 1.33 -23.84
CA ARG A 141 5.12 0.14 -23.27
C ARG A 141 5.75 0.47 -21.92
N ALA A 142 6.46 1.60 -21.84
CA ALA A 142 7.07 2.06 -20.59
C ALA A 142 6.03 2.31 -19.49
N GLU A 143 4.88 2.92 -19.82
CA GLU A 143 3.81 3.19 -18.84
C GLU A 143 3.10 1.91 -18.36
N ARG A 144 3.01 0.88 -19.20
CA ARG A 144 2.44 -0.42 -18.82
C ARG A 144 3.42 -1.26 -17.99
N GLU A 145 4.71 -1.14 -18.27
CA GLU A 145 5.79 -1.77 -17.50
C GLU A 145 6.08 -1.04 -16.18
N ARG A 146 5.66 0.23 -16.05
CA ARG A 146 5.68 0.90 -14.75
C ARG A 146 4.87 0.06 -13.77
N PRO A 147 5.46 -0.34 -12.63
CA PRO A 147 4.69 -1.05 -11.62
C PRO A 147 3.55 -0.14 -11.20
N ILE A 148 2.32 -0.56 -11.52
CA ILE A 148 1.10 0.04 -11.00
C ILE A 148 1.15 -0.23 -9.50
N MET A 149 1.77 0.67 -8.75
CA MET A 149 1.62 0.72 -7.31
C MET A 149 0.13 0.94 -7.08
N ASN A 150 -0.56 -0.17 -6.78
CA ASN A 150 -1.96 -0.15 -6.43
C ASN A 150 -2.05 0.59 -5.10
N ASP A 151 -2.27 1.91 -5.15
CA ASP A 151 -2.24 2.80 -3.99
C ASP A 151 -3.15 2.31 -2.85
N MET A 152 -4.24 1.60 -3.17
CA MET A 152 -5.07 0.95 -2.14
C MET A 152 -4.36 -0.22 -1.48
N ARG A 153 -3.71 -1.09 -2.26
CA ARG A 153 -2.92 -2.20 -1.71
C ARG A 153 -1.72 -1.68 -0.90
N LEU A 154 -1.03 -0.66 -1.38
CA LEU A 154 0.05 0.00 -0.64
C LEU A 154 -0.47 0.61 0.67
N LYS A 155 -1.62 1.30 0.64
CA LYS A 155 -2.26 1.82 1.87
C LYS A 155 -2.64 0.69 2.84
N GLN A 156 -3.15 -0.44 2.34
CA GLN A 156 -3.45 -1.61 3.16
C GLN A 156 -2.18 -2.21 3.78
N GLU A 157 -1.11 -2.37 3.00
CA GLU A 157 0.18 -2.87 3.48
C GLU A 157 0.81 -1.92 4.51
N LEU A 158 0.75 -0.62 4.30
CA LEU A 158 1.19 0.39 5.28
C LEU A 158 0.37 0.37 6.58
N LEU A 159 -0.95 0.16 6.49
CA LEU A 159 -1.80 0.01 7.67
C LEU A 159 -1.46 -1.26 8.46
N THR A 160 -1.14 -2.36 7.77
CA THR A 160 -0.70 -3.61 8.41
C THR A 160 0.64 -3.40 9.11
N ILE A 161 1.64 -2.82 8.44
CA ILE A 161 2.96 -2.51 9.02
C ILE A 161 2.82 -1.63 10.26
N LYS A 162 1.95 -0.61 10.22
CA LYS A 162 1.69 0.25 11.38
C LYS A 162 1.12 -0.53 12.57
N LYS A 163 0.13 -1.39 12.32
CA LYS A 163 -0.45 -2.24 13.38
C LYS A 163 0.57 -3.19 13.98
N ASP A 164 1.41 -3.81 13.16
CA ASP A 164 2.45 -4.71 13.62
C ASP A 164 3.51 -3.98 14.45
N TYR A 165 3.89 -2.77 14.02
CA TYR A 165 4.80 -1.91 14.78
C TYR A 165 4.21 -1.52 16.14
N ASP A 166 2.96 -1.06 16.18
CA ASP A 166 2.29 -0.66 17.43
C ASP A 166 2.19 -1.85 18.41
N ALA A 167 1.85 -3.05 17.91
CA ALA A 167 1.80 -4.26 18.72
C ALA A 167 3.18 -4.68 19.26
N LEU A 168 4.23 -4.58 18.43
CA LEU A 168 5.61 -4.83 18.86
C LEU A 168 6.06 -3.81 19.91
N TYR A 169 5.70 -2.55 19.75
CA TYR A 169 6.03 -1.49 20.69
C TYR A 169 5.35 -1.70 22.04
N ASP A 170 4.06 -2.04 22.06
CA ASP A 170 3.33 -2.36 23.30
C ASP A 170 3.93 -3.57 24.03
N THR A 171 4.35 -4.58 23.26
CA THR A 171 5.04 -5.76 23.80
C THR A 171 6.38 -5.37 24.43
N TYR A 172 7.14 -4.51 23.76
CA TYR A 172 8.39 -3.96 24.30
C TYR A 172 8.16 -3.18 25.61
N VAL A 173 7.20 -2.25 25.63
CA VAL A 173 6.88 -1.43 26.81
C VAL A 173 6.46 -2.30 28.00
N SER A 174 5.60 -3.29 27.77
CA SER A 174 5.15 -4.20 28.84
C SER A 174 6.31 -5.03 29.42
N THR A 175 7.19 -5.53 28.55
CA THR A 175 8.38 -6.29 28.93
C THR A 175 9.37 -5.41 29.71
N HIS A 176 9.59 -4.18 29.23
CA HIS A 176 10.47 -3.22 29.87
C HIS A 176 9.99 -2.87 31.29
N LYS A 177 8.70 -2.60 31.47
CA LYS A 177 8.10 -2.36 32.80
C LYS A 177 8.28 -3.57 33.72
N ARG A 178 8.02 -4.79 33.23
CA ARG A 178 8.25 -6.02 34.01
C ARG A 178 9.71 -6.16 34.46
N MET A 179 10.67 -5.86 33.59
CA MET A 179 12.09 -5.88 33.93
C MET A 179 12.43 -4.84 34.99
N GLN A 180 11.92 -3.61 34.88
CA GLN A 180 12.12 -2.58 35.90
C GLN A 180 11.62 -3.04 37.29
N PHE A 181 10.43 -3.64 37.35
CA PHE A 181 9.93 -4.22 38.60
C PHE A 181 10.81 -5.35 39.13
N ALA A 182 11.26 -6.26 38.26
CA ALA A 182 12.17 -7.33 38.66
C ALA A 182 13.49 -6.79 39.23
N PHE A 183 14.06 -5.74 38.62
CA PHE A 183 15.27 -5.08 39.12
C PHE A 183 15.03 -4.40 40.48
N LEU A 184 13.89 -3.73 40.67
CA LEU A 184 13.53 -3.12 41.95
C LEU A 184 13.42 -4.17 43.07
N GLU A 185 12.76 -5.30 42.81
CA GLU A 185 12.63 -6.39 43.78
C GLU A 185 13.98 -7.05 44.08
N LEU A 186 14.82 -7.26 43.06
CA LEU A 186 16.17 -7.79 43.24
C LEU A 186 17.04 -6.84 44.08
N HIS A 187 16.89 -5.53 43.89
CA HIS A 187 17.58 -4.53 44.70
C HIS A 187 17.09 -4.50 46.16
N LYS A 188 15.77 -4.62 46.40
CA LYS A 188 15.21 -4.79 47.75
C LYS A 188 15.73 -6.06 48.41
N PHE A 189 15.75 -7.18 47.70
CA PHE A 189 16.30 -8.45 48.19
C PHE A 189 17.77 -8.30 48.57
N LYS A 190 18.61 -7.70 47.70
CA LYS A 190 20.04 -7.44 47.97
C LYS A 190 20.23 -6.61 49.24
N ARG A 191 19.45 -5.54 49.44
CA ARG A 191 19.50 -4.72 50.67
C ARG A 191 19.11 -5.52 51.91
N SER A 192 18.06 -6.32 51.83
CA SER A 192 17.62 -7.19 52.93
C SER A 192 18.67 -8.24 53.28
N ALA A 193 19.22 -8.94 52.28
CA ALA A 193 20.29 -9.92 52.45
C ALA A 193 21.54 -9.29 53.09
N TRP A 194 21.91 -8.08 52.66
CA TRP A 194 23.01 -7.33 53.28
C TRP A 194 22.74 -7.00 54.75
N LYS A 195 21.52 -6.55 55.09
CA LYS A 195 21.13 -6.28 56.49
C LYS A 195 21.20 -7.54 57.35
N TYR A 196 20.74 -8.68 56.85
CA TYR A 196 20.85 -9.97 57.54
C TYR A 196 22.30 -10.40 57.71
N LYS A 197 23.12 -10.31 56.65
CA LYS A 197 24.55 -10.60 56.71
C LYS A 197 25.26 -9.72 57.74
N LYS A 198 24.96 -8.42 57.78
CA LYS A 198 25.52 -7.48 58.76
C LYS A 198 25.15 -7.89 60.19
N LYS A 199 23.88 -8.17 60.46
CA LYS A 199 23.43 -8.65 61.78
C LYS A 199 24.09 -9.97 62.19
N TYR A 200 24.28 -10.89 61.24
CA TYR A 200 24.96 -12.15 61.50
C TYR A 200 26.42 -11.91 61.88
N LEU A 201 27.15 -11.10 61.11
CA LEU A 201 28.54 -10.73 61.39
C LEU A 201 28.69 -10.02 62.74
N GLU A 202 27.77 -9.12 63.09
CA GLU A 202 27.75 -8.44 64.39
C GLU A 202 27.57 -9.42 65.57
N ASN A 203 26.91 -10.56 65.35
CA ASN A 203 26.59 -11.55 66.39
C ASN A 203 27.31 -12.89 66.19
N GLU A 204 28.31 -12.95 65.31
CA GLU A 204 28.92 -14.20 64.84
C GLU A 204 29.52 -15.02 66.01
N VAL A 205 30.23 -14.34 66.91
CA VAL A 205 30.82 -14.98 68.11
C VAL A 205 29.73 -15.54 69.02
N LEU A 206 28.63 -14.80 69.22
CA LEU A 206 27.50 -15.23 70.06
C LEU A 206 26.79 -16.44 69.45
N ILE A 207 26.53 -16.41 68.13
CA ILE A 207 25.88 -17.50 67.39
C ILE A 207 26.76 -18.76 67.44
N ASN A 208 28.06 -18.63 67.16
CA ASN A 208 29.01 -19.75 67.24
C ASN A 208 29.06 -20.36 68.65
N ASN A 209 29.00 -19.53 69.69
CA ASN A 209 28.93 -20.01 71.07
C ASN A 209 27.59 -20.71 71.38
N LEU A 210 26.46 -20.20 70.90
CA LEU A 210 25.15 -20.85 71.04
C LEU A 210 25.09 -22.20 70.31
N GLU A 211 25.66 -22.29 69.11
CA GLU A 211 25.77 -23.55 68.36
C GLU A 211 26.66 -24.56 69.09
N ARG A 212 27.79 -24.13 69.65
CA ARG A 212 28.62 -24.96 70.54
C ARG A 212 27.83 -25.43 71.75
N ILE A 213 27.11 -24.55 72.44
CA ILE A 213 26.27 -24.91 73.59
C ILE A 213 25.19 -25.93 73.19
N ALA A 214 24.50 -25.73 72.06
CA ALA A 214 23.49 -26.64 71.55
C ALA A 214 24.09 -28.02 71.20
N TYR A 215 25.27 -28.04 70.59
CA TYR A 215 26.01 -29.25 70.29
C TYR A 215 26.39 -30.01 71.57
N TYR A 216 26.95 -29.32 72.57
CA TYR A 216 27.28 -29.94 73.85
C TYR A 216 26.02 -30.41 74.60
N LYS A 217 24.92 -29.65 74.58
CA LYS A 217 23.64 -30.05 75.16
C LYS A 217 23.09 -31.35 74.53
N LYS A 218 23.25 -31.54 73.21
CA LYS A 218 22.90 -32.81 72.54
C LYS A 218 23.78 -33.98 73.02
N LYS A 219 25.07 -33.74 73.27
CA LYS A 219 26.00 -34.76 73.79
C LYS A 219 25.78 -35.08 75.27
N VAL A 220 25.41 -34.09 76.09
CA VAL A 220 25.11 -34.21 77.53
C VAL A 220 23.63 -34.54 77.73
N ASN A 221 23.19 -35.68 77.19
CA ASN A 221 21.86 -36.22 77.48
C ASN A 221 21.93 -37.21 78.66
N LYS A 222 20.80 -37.43 79.36
CA LYS A 222 20.71 -38.30 80.55
C LYS A 222 21.32 -39.69 80.31
N ARG A 223 21.17 -40.22 79.09
CA ARG A 223 21.66 -41.55 78.68
C ARG A 223 23.19 -41.58 78.54
N ASN A 224 23.79 -40.55 77.96
CA ASN A 224 25.25 -40.41 77.81
C ASN A 224 25.92 -40.08 79.14
N MET A 225 25.32 -39.19 79.93
CA MET A 225 25.75 -38.88 81.30
C MET A 225 25.78 -40.15 82.17
N TYR A 226 24.73 -40.98 82.10
CA TYR A 226 24.68 -42.24 82.82
C TYR A 226 25.76 -43.23 82.37
N LYS A 227 26.01 -43.35 81.06
CA LYS A 227 27.12 -44.17 80.52
C LYS A 227 28.48 -43.69 81.03
N LEU A 228 28.69 -42.37 81.09
CA LEU A 228 29.95 -41.75 81.49
C LEU A 228 30.19 -41.92 83.00
N LEU A 229 29.16 -41.71 83.83
CA LEU A 229 29.16 -42.04 85.26
C LEU A 229 29.46 -43.53 85.51
N LYS A 230 28.81 -44.42 84.75
CA LYS A 230 29.05 -45.87 84.86
C LYS A 230 30.50 -46.22 84.51
N LEU A 231 31.09 -45.60 83.49
CA LEU A 231 32.50 -45.79 83.12
C LEU A 231 33.46 -45.25 84.19
N MET A 232 33.20 -44.07 84.76
CA MET A 232 34.02 -43.52 85.85
C MET A 232 33.98 -44.42 87.09
N LEU A 233 32.78 -44.84 87.53
CA LEU A 233 32.62 -45.76 88.66
C LEU A 233 33.33 -47.10 88.43
N LYS A 234 33.35 -47.60 87.19
CA LYS A 234 34.07 -48.83 86.82
C LYS A 234 35.59 -48.66 86.92
N ARG A 235 36.13 -47.50 86.58
CA ARG A 235 37.56 -47.17 86.76
C ARG A 235 37.94 -46.96 88.22
N VAL A 236 37.06 -46.35 89.02
CA VAL A 236 37.30 -46.12 90.46
C VAL A 236 37.27 -47.43 91.25
N LYS A 237 36.42 -48.39 90.89
CA LYS A 237 36.40 -49.75 91.48
C LYS A 237 37.53 -50.68 91.01
N ALA A 238 38.26 -50.30 89.96
CA ALA A 238 39.39 -51.07 89.42
C ALA A 238 40.75 -50.58 89.94
N LYS A 239 40.73 -49.62 90.87
CA LYS A 239 41.80 -49.35 91.85
C LYS A 239 41.38 -49.92 93.18
#